data_AF-J9E3W9-F1
#
_entry.id   AF-J9E3W9-F1
#
_cell.length_a   1.000
_cell.length_b   1.000
_cell.length_c   1.000
_cell.angle_alpha   90.00
_cell.angle_beta   90.00
_cell.angle_gamma   90.00
#
_symmetry.space_group_name_H-M   'P 1'
#
loop_
_entity.id
_entity.type
_entity.pdbx_description
1 polymer ?
#
loop_
_entity_poly.entity_id
_entity_poly.type
_entity_poly.pdbx_seq_one_letter_code
_entity_poly.pdbx_strand_id
1 'polypeptide(L)'
;MVAKIVVILFALIVITAAYKEFILKENKTPKDILLLQATSFNGTCNECKMLISRFAEAIKDPRKVTELKDLLRILCHETPYEDECRVLVNQLDHFIEKLEPYLVQFLLLF
;
A
#
# COMPACT_ATOMS: atom_id res chain seq x y z
N MET A 1 -4.59 2.17 -40.18
CA MET A 1 -3.69 2.02 -39.02
C MET A 1 -4.11 2.90 -37.85
N VAL A 2 -4.36 4.20 -38.06
CA VAL A 2 -4.77 5.16 -37.02
C VAL A 2 -6.03 4.74 -36.24
N ALA A 3 -7.09 4.27 -36.92
CA ALA A 3 -8.31 3.84 -36.24
C ALA A 3 -8.10 2.66 -35.26
N LYS A 4 -7.24 1.69 -35.62
CA LYS A 4 -6.91 0.56 -34.73
C LYS A 4 -6.12 1.03 -33.50
N ILE A 5 -5.21 1.99 -33.68
CA ILE A 5 -4.43 2.59 -32.59
C ILE A 5 -5.35 3.36 -31.63
N VAL A 6 -6.30 4.13 -32.16
CA VAL A 6 -7.28 4.88 -31.34
C VAL A 6 -8.17 3.95 -30.51
N VAL A 7 -8.64 2.84 -31.10
CA VAL A 7 -9.45 1.83 -30.37
C VAL A 7 -8.64 1.16 -29.26
N ILE A 8 -7.36 0.83 -29.51
CA ILE A 8 -6.48 0.23 -28.49
C ILE A 8 -6.24 1.22 -27.34
N LEU A 9 -5.96 2.48 -27.65
CA LEU A 9 -5.78 3.52 -26.63
C LEU A 9 -7.04 3.72 -25.77
N PHE A 10 -8.21 3.75 -26.41
CA PHE A 10 -9.47 3.88 -25.68
C PHE A 10 -9.73 2.66 -24.77
N ALA A 11 -9.46 1.44 -25.25
CA ALA A 11 -9.59 0.23 -24.43
C ALA A 11 -8.65 0.25 -23.21
N LEU A 12 -7.40 0.67 -23.40
CA LEU A 12 -6.43 0.81 -22.28
C LEU A 12 -6.91 1.84 -21.25
N ILE A 13 -7.44 2.99 -21.69
CA ILE A 13 -7.98 4.01 -20.79
C ILE A 13 -9.16 3.46 -19.97
N VAL A 14 -10.09 2.75 -20.59
CA VAL A 14 -11.23 2.16 -19.88
C VAL A 14 -10.78 1.10 -18.86
N ILE A 15 -9.81 0.25 -19.23
CA ILE A 15 -9.26 -0.78 -18.33
C ILE A 15 -8.57 -0.14 -17.12
N THR A 16 -7.73 0.88 -17.35
CA THR A 16 -7.05 1.58 -16.25
C THR A 16 -8.03 2.30 -15.32
N ALA A 17 -9.09 2.91 -15.85
CA ALA A 17 -10.14 3.53 -15.04
C ALA A 17 -10.90 2.51 -14.18
N ALA A 18 -11.28 1.36 -14.75
CA ALA A 18 -11.95 0.30 -14.01
C ALA A 18 -11.05 -0.32 -12.93
N TYR A 19 -9.78 -0.54 -13.26
CA TYR A 19 -8.80 -1.07 -12.31
C TYR A 19 -8.55 -0.10 -11.14
N LYS A 20 -8.48 1.21 -11.42
CA LYS A 20 -8.36 2.25 -10.38
C LYS A 20 -9.53 2.21 -9.39
N GLU A 21 -10.77 2.14 -9.88
CA GLU A 21 -11.96 2.07 -9.02
C GLU A 21 -11.96 0.81 -8.14
N PHE A 22 -11.55 -0.32 -8.71
CA PHE A 22 -11.39 -1.58 -7.96
C PHE A 22 -10.35 -1.44 -6.85
N ILE A 23 -9.14 -0.95 -7.16
CA ILE A 23 -8.07 -0.75 -6.17
C ILE A 23 -8.50 0.22 -5.07
N LEU A 24 -9.15 1.33 -5.43
CA LEU A 24 -9.64 2.31 -4.47
C LEU A 24 -10.71 1.74 -3.54
N LYS A 25 -11.57 0.84 -4.03
CA LYS A 25 -12.60 0.20 -3.24
C LYS A 25 -12.02 -0.80 -2.23
N GLU A 26 -11.10 -1.64 -2.69
CA GLU A 26 -10.48 -2.69 -1.85
C GLU A 26 -9.50 -2.12 -0.82
N ASN A 27 -8.78 -1.05 -1.19
CA ASN A 27 -7.72 -0.48 -0.34
C ASN A 27 -8.16 0.77 0.42
N LYS A 28 -9.43 1.21 0.29
CA LYS A 28 -9.91 2.38 1.02
C LYS A 28 -9.71 2.18 2.52
N THR A 29 -9.08 3.15 3.17
CA THR A 29 -9.19 3.27 4.62
C THR A 29 -10.64 3.64 4.96
N PRO A 30 -11.29 2.94 5.90
CA PRO A 30 -12.63 3.29 6.34
C PRO A 30 -12.64 4.74 6.84
N LYS A 31 -13.36 5.61 6.13
CA LYS A 31 -13.50 7.03 6.50
C LYS A 31 -14.62 7.27 7.51
N ASP A 32 -15.41 6.24 7.79
CA ASP A 32 -16.67 6.37 8.52
C ASP A 32 -16.46 6.31 10.03
N ILE A 33 -15.35 6.89 10.51
CA ILE A 33 -15.18 7.22 11.90
C ILE A 33 -15.72 8.64 12.06
N LEU A 34 -16.92 8.76 12.61
CA LEU A 34 -17.50 10.04 13.05
C LEU A 34 -16.41 10.88 13.73
N LEU A 35 -16.28 12.17 13.40
CA LEU A 35 -15.20 13.03 13.92
C LEU A 35 -15.02 12.95 15.45
N LEU A 36 -16.12 12.75 16.20
CA LEU A 36 -16.11 12.55 17.65
C LEU A 36 -15.46 11.23 18.09
N GLN A 37 -15.62 10.17 17.30
CA GLN A 37 -14.99 8.88 17.52
C GLN A 37 -13.53 8.90 17.06
N ALA A 38 -13.19 9.60 15.97
CA ALA A 38 -11.83 9.71 15.43
C ALA A 38 -10.87 10.43 16.39
N THR A 39 -11.39 11.38 17.18
CA THR A 39 -10.62 12.10 18.21
C THR A 39 -10.69 11.45 19.59
N SER A 40 -11.47 10.38 19.77
CA SER A 40 -11.51 9.64 21.03
C SER A 40 -10.33 8.67 21.12
N PHE A 41 -9.76 8.49 22.30
CA PHE A 41 -8.68 7.50 22.53
C PHE A 41 -9.06 6.11 22.01
N ASN A 42 -10.32 5.70 22.20
CA ASN A 42 -10.81 4.41 21.74
C ASN A 42 -10.86 4.32 20.19
N GLY A 43 -11.23 5.41 19.51
CA GLY A 43 -11.21 5.46 18.05
C GLY A 43 -9.80 5.47 17.47
N THR A 44 -8.87 6.24 18.04
CA THR A 44 -7.46 6.22 17.62
C THR A 44 -6.83 4.84 17.86
N CYS A 45 -7.13 4.19 18.98
CA CYS A 45 -6.68 2.83 19.27
C CYS A 45 -7.23 1.83 18.23
N ASN A 46 -8.53 1.89 17.92
CA ASN A 46 -9.15 1.01 16.94
C ASN A 46 -8.64 1.24 15.52
N GLU A 47 -8.41 2.49 15.12
CA GLU A 47 -7.81 2.83 13.83
C GLU A 47 -6.37 2.31 13.72
N CYS A 48 -5.56 2.52 14.76
CA CYS A 48 -4.22 1.95 14.84
C CYS A 48 -4.26 0.42 14.71
N LYS A 49 -5.14 -0.26 15.46
CA LYS A 49 -5.34 -1.71 15.34
C LYS A 49 -5.70 -2.14 13.93
N MET A 50 -6.66 -1.45 13.31
CA MET A 50 -7.08 -1.76 11.94
C MET A 50 -5.93 -1.60 10.94
N LEU A 51 -5.16 -0.52 11.03
CA LEU A 51 -4.04 -0.26 10.14
C LEU A 51 -2.94 -1.30 10.32
N ILE A 52 -2.51 -1.57 11.55
CA ILE A 52 -1.48 -2.57 11.83
C ILE A 52 -1.91 -3.97 11.36
N SER A 53 -3.16 -4.37 11.59
CA SER A 53 -3.69 -5.65 11.08
C SER A 53 -3.62 -5.74 9.55
N ARG A 54 -3.97 -4.67 8.84
CA ARG A 54 -3.88 -4.63 7.37
C ARG A 54 -2.44 -4.73 6.88
N PHE A 55 -1.50 -4.03 7.54
CA PHE A 55 -0.08 -4.16 7.21
C PHE A 55 0.45 -5.56 7.48
N ALA A 56 0.18 -6.11 8.66
CA ALA A 56 0.61 -7.46 9.05
C ALA A 56 0.07 -8.53 8.10
N GLU A 57 -1.13 -8.35 7.55
CA GLU A 57 -1.67 -9.26 6.54
C GLU A 57 -1.07 -9.02 5.15
N ALA A 58 -0.87 -7.75 4.76
CA ALA A 58 -0.32 -7.42 3.45
C ALA A 58 1.13 -7.91 3.27
N ILE A 59 1.96 -7.86 4.31
CA ILE A 59 3.36 -8.31 4.25
C ILE A 59 3.51 -9.83 4.06
N LYS A 60 2.47 -10.62 4.34
CA LYS A 60 2.47 -12.07 4.11
C LYS A 60 2.27 -12.43 2.64
N ASP A 61 1.72 -11.53 1.82
CA ASP A 61 1.58 -11.75 0.37
C ASP A 61 2.82 -11.21 -0.36
N PRO A 62 3.71 -12.07 -0.88
CA PRO A 62 4.94 -11.64 -1.54
C PRO A 62 4.67 -10.79 -2.80
N ARG A 63 3.49 -10.92 -3.41
CA ARG A 63 3.11 -10.10 -4.58
C ARG A 63 2.90 -8.65 -4.18
N LYS A 64 2.25 -8.39 -3.03
CA LYS A 64 2.05 -7.04 -2.49
C LYS A 64 3.37 -6.40 -2.10
N VAL A 65 4.28 -7.16 -1.50
CA VAL A 65 5.64 -6.69 -1.16
C VAL A 65 6.43 -6.35 -2.42
N THR A 66 6.30 -7.15 -3.49
CA THR A 66 6.94 -6.88 -4.78
C THR A 66 6.39 -5.62 -5.43
N GLU A 67 5.06 -5.47 -5.48
CA GLU A 67 4.40 -4.27 -6.00
C GLU A 67 4.83 -3.00 -5.24
N LEU A 68 4.94 -3.09 -3.91
CA LEU A 68 5.46 -2.01 -3.07
C LEU A 68 6.90 -1.65 -3.43
N LYS A 69 7.80 -2.63 -3.62
CA LYS A 69 9.19 -2.37 -4.04
C LYS A 69 9.25 -1.67 -5.38
N ASP A 70 8.43 -2.09 -6.34
CA ASP A 70 8.41 -1.49 -7.67
C ASP A 70 7.92 -0.04 -7.62
N LEU A 71 6.89 0.24 -6.83
CA LEU A 71 6.43 1.60 -6.57
C LEU A 71 7.53 2.45 -5.91
N LEU A 72 8.18 1.93 -4.87
CA LEU A 72 9.26 2.64 -4.17
C LEU A 72 10.46 2.91 -5.08
N ARG A 73 10.81 1.97 -5.97
CA ARG A 73 11.87 2.18 -6.98
C ARG A 73 11.55 3.31 -7.95
N ILE A 74 10.28 3.45 -8.33
CA ILE A 74 9.85 4.60 -9.16
C ILE A 74 10.09 5.89 -8.36
N LEU A 75 9.63 5.93 -7.11
CA LEU A 75 9.78 7.10 -6.23
C LEU A 75 11.23 7.42 -5.86
N CYS A 76 12.16 6.47 -5.93
CA CYS A 76 13.59 6.74 -5.70
C CYS A 76 14.17 7.75 -6.71
N HIS A 77 13.59 7.91 -7.90
CA HIS A 77 14.05 8.94 -8.86
C HIS A 77 13.61 10.35 -8.47
N GLU A 78 12.64 10.48 -7.56
CA GLU A 78 12.08 11.77 -7.12
C GLU A 78 12.89 12.38 -5.96
N THR A 79 13.98 11.74 -5.55
CA THR A 79 14.86 12.18 -4.47
C THR A 79 16.29 12.35 -4.98
N PRO A 80 17.08 13.31 -4.43
CA PRO A 80 18.50 13.44 -4.77
C PRO A 80 19.37 12.26 -4.32
N TYR A 81 18.83 11.32 -3.54
CA TYR A 81 19.52 10.14 -3.00
C TYR A 81 19.07 8.85 -3.70
N GLU A 82 19.00 8.88 -5.03
CA GLU A 82 18.42 7.78 -5.82
C GLU A 82 19.11 6.43 -5.52
N ASP A 83 20.44 6.42 -5.52
CA ASP A 83 21.23 5.20 -5.33
C ASP A 83 21.05 4.63 -3.91
N GLU A 84 21.12 5.47 -2.88
CA GLU A 84 20.90 5.07 -1.50
C GLU A 84 19.46 4.58 -1.29
N CYS A 85 18.49 5.24 -1.90
CA CYS A 85 17.09 4.81 -1.88
C CYS A 85 16.93 3.41 -2.49
N ARG A 86 17.55 3.15 -3.65
CA ARG A 86 17.51 1.82 -4.28
C ARG A 86 18.14 0.74 -3.43
N VAL A 87 19.27 1.03 -2.78
CA VAL A 87 19.91 0.10 -1.82
C VAL A 87 18.94 -0.22 -0.69
N LEU A 88 18.29 0.79 -0.12
CA LEU A 88 17.32 0.60 0.97
C LEU A 88 16.10 -0.23 0.51
N VAL A 89 15.53 0.06 -0.66
CA VAL A 89 14.38 -0.69 -1.21
C VAL A 89 14.76 -2.15 -1.51
N ASN A 90 15.97 -2.41 -1.97
CA ASN A 90 16.45 -3.78 -2.19
C ASN A 90 16.57 -4.58 -0.88
N GLN A 91 16.72 -3.91 0.25
CA GLN A 91 16.75 -4.52 1.58
C GLN A 91 15.37 -4.61 2.25
N LEU A 92 14.28 -4.25 1.55
CA LEU A 92 12.95 -4.18 2.16
C LEU A 92 12.50 -5.50 2.80
N ASP A 93 12.81 -6.66 2.21
CA ASP A 93 12.45 -7.96 2.81
C ASP A 93 13.11 -8.15 4.17
N HIS A 94 14.38 -7.75 4.29
CA HIS A 94 15.11 -7.84 5.55
C HIS A 94 14.48 -6.95 6.62
N PHE A 95 14.06 -5.74 6.26
CA PHE A 95 13.35 -4.86 7.19
C PHE A 95 12.00 -5.44 7.60
N ILE A 96 11.24 -6.01 6.66
CA ILE A 96 9.95 -6.67 6.94
C ILE A 96 10.16 -7.84 7.91
N GLU A 97 11.14 -8.71 7.66
CA GLU A 97 11.48 -9.83 8.53
C GLU A 97 11.82 -9.37 9.96
N LYS A 98 12.52 -8.23 10.11
CA LYS A 98 12.83 -7.65 11.42
C LYS A 98 11.64 -6.98 12.10
N LEU A 99 10.69 -6.45 11.32
CA LEU A 99 9.49 -5.78 11.84
C LEU A 99 8.35 -6.76 12.14
N GLU A 100 8.29 -7.90 11.46
CA GLU A 100 7.23 -8.91 11.61
C GLU A 100 6.95 -9.31 13.06
N PRO A 101 7.95 -9.58 13.93
CA PRO A 101 7.70 -9.93 15.32
C PRO A 101 6.94 -8.84 16.09
N TYR A 102 7.19 -7.56 15.79
CA TYR A 102 6.51 -6.44 16.46
C TYR A 102 5.08 -6.26 15.96
N LEU A 103 4.81 -6.59 14.69
CA LEU A 103 3.46 -6.58 14.12
C LEU A 103 2.60 -7.72 14.67
N VAL A 104 3.19 -8.91 14.81
CA VAL A 104 2.53 -10.09 15.40
C VAL A 104 2.35 -9.91 16.91
N GLN A 105 3.35 -9.39 17.62
CA GLN A 105 3.24 -9.08 19.05
C GLN A 105 2.13 -8.05 19.32
N PHE A 106 2.00 -7.03 18.46
CA PHE A 106 0.90 -6.09 18.54
C PHE A 106 -0.46 -6.79 18.36
N LEU A 107 -0.58 -7.77 17.45
CA LEU A 107 -1.80 -8.55 17.26
C LEU A 107 -2.11 -9.50 18.42
N LEU A 108 -1.11 -10.00 19.15
CA LEU A 108 -1.29 -10.94 20.26
C LEU A 108 -1.58 -10.28 21.61
N LEU A 109 -1.21 -9.01 21.79
CA LEU A 109 -1.42 -8.25 23.03
C LEU A 109 -2.82 -7.62 23.15
N PHE A 110 -3.66 -7.72 22.12
CA PHE A 110 -4.87 -6.93 21.95
C PHE A 110 -6.03 -7.69 21.32
#